data_AF-A0ABD4Q9P7-F1
#
_entry.id   AF-A0ABD4Q9P7-F1
#
_cell.length_a   1.000
_cell.length_b   1.000
_cell.length_c   1.000
_cell.angle_alpha   90.00
_cell.angle_beta   90.00
_cell.angle_gamma   90.00
#
_symmetry.space_group_name_H-M   'P 1'
#
loop_
_entity.id
_entity.type
_entity.pdbx_description
1 polymer ?
#
loop_
_entity_poly.entity_id
_entity_poly.type
_entity_poly.pdbx_seq_one_letter_code
_entity_poly.pdbx_strand_id
1 'polypeptide(L)'
;GWTLVGAGVFTPEQTRKAEADVMPKGVEWIRLPAITIDPERQAITLGDGDTIAYRVLIVAPGLRLAWEKIAGLTEALGRNGVTSN
;
A
#
# COMPACT_ATOMS: atom_id res chain seq x y z
N GLY A 1 -6.35 9.76 10.64
CA GLY A 1 -5.01 10.36 10.83
C GLY A 1 -4.80 11.51 9.88
N TRP A 2 -4.78 11.24 8.59
CA TRP A 2 -4.55 12.25 7.53
C TRP A 2 -5.60 13.36 7.51
N THR A 3 -6.85 13.10 7.94
CA THR A 3 -7.88 14.13 8.15
C THR A 3 -7.38 15.25 9.06
N LEU A 4 -6.70 14.88 10.16
CA LEU A 4 -6.14 15.82 11.14
C LEU A 4 -4.84 16.47 10.66
N VAL A 5 -4.10 15.81 9.76
CA VAL A 5 -2.95 16.43 9.06
C VAL A 5 -3.43 17.54 8.14
N GLY A 6 -4.47 17.28 7.33
CA GLY A 6 -5.06 18.30 6.46
C GLY A 6 -5.70 19.47 7.22
N ALA A 7 -6.15 19.24 8.46
CA ALA A 7 -6.64 20.28 9.37
C ALA A 7 -5.53 21.05 10.12
N GLY A 8 -4.25 20.69 9.92
CA GLY A 8 -3.11 21.31 10.60
C GLY A 8 -2.96 20.92 12.08
N VAL A 9 -3.68 19.90 12.54
CA VAL A 9 -3.63 19.43 13.93
C VAL A 9 -2.46 18.47 14.14
N PHE A 10 -2.19 17.59 13.16
CA PHE A 10 -1.06 16.66 13.18
C PHE A 10 -0.05 16.97 12.08
N THR A 11 1.20 16.56 12.28
CA THR A 11 2.20 16.50 11.21
C THR A 11 2.18 15.12 10.53
N PRO A 12 2.59 15.01 9.25
CA PRO A 12 2.70 13.71 8.57
C PRO A 12 3.56 12.69 9.34
N GLU A 13 4.63 13.16 9.98
CA GLU A 13 5.58 12.34 10.75
C GLU A 13 4.92 11.63 11.92
N GLN A 14 3.92 12.27 12.56
CA GLN A 14 3.16 11.66 13.66
C GLN A 14 2.28 10.50 13.19
N THR A 15 2.02 10.37 11.88
CA THR A 15 1.14 9.34 11.33
C THR A 15 1.88 8.16 10.70
N ARG A 16 3.22 8.18 10.66
CA ARG A 16 4.05 7.14 10.04
C ARG A 16 4.89 6.40 11.09
N LYS A 17 5.20 5.14 10.81
CA LYS A 17 6.18 4.31 11.53
C LYS A 17 6.99 3.53 10.49
N ALA A 18 8.19 3.11 10.84
CA ALA A 18 8.90 2.16 9.98
C ALA A 18 8.15 0.83 9.99
N GLU A 19 7.98 0.19 8.83
CA GLU A 19 7.27 -1.09 8.75
C GLU A 19 7.94 -2.17 9.61
N ALA A 20 9.28 -2.16 9.67
CA ALA A 20 10.06 -3.05 10.52
C ALA A 20 9.66 -2.98 12.01
N ASP A 21 9.28 -1.81 12.50
CA ASP A 21 8.94 -1.58 13.92
C ASP A 21 7.58 -2.21 14.30
N VAL A 22 6.74 -2.50 13.30
CA VAL A 22 5.39 -3.04 13.49
C VAL A 22 5.26 -4.48 13.01
N MET A 23 6.31 -5.08 12.46
CA MET A 23 6.30 -6.49 12.09
C MET A 23 6.29 -7.39 13.34
N PRO A 24 5.41 -8.41 13.41
CA PRO A 24 5.39 -9.35 14.51
C PRO A 24 6.71 -10.12 14.63
N LYS A 25 7.06 -10.55 15.85
CA LYS A 25 8.23 -11.40 16.05
C LYS A 25 8.00 -12.79 15.44
N GLY A 26 9.03 -13.32 14.78
CA GLY A 26 9.01 -14.68 14.23
C GLY A 26 8.33 -14.84 12.87
N VAL A 27 7.96 -13.73 12.20
CA VAL A 27 7.48 -13.77 10.81
C VAL A 27 8.61 -13.47 9.85
N GLU A 28 8.54 -14.05 8.66
CA GLU A 28 9.36 -13.63 7.53
C GLU A 28 8.70 -12.45 6.84
N TRP A 29 9.42 -11.33 6.75
CA TRP A 29 8.94 -10.15 6.04
C TRP A 29 9.58 -10.06 4.66
N ILE A 30 8.80 -10.43 3.65
CA ILE A 30 9.19 -10.43 2.25
C ILE A 30 8.89 -9.06 1.65
N ARG A 31 9.93 -8.27 1.38
CA ARG A 31 9.83 -6.88 0.92
C ARG A 31 9.73 -6.76 -0.59
N LEU A 32 8.85 -7.57 -1.17
CA LEU A 32 8.59 -7.62 -2.61
C LEU A 32 7.08 -7.52 -2.85
N PRO A 33 6.65 -6.85 -3.93
CA PRO A 33 5.25 -6.85 -4.29
C PRO A 33 4.82 -8.25 -4.71
N ALA A 34 3.61 -8.66 -4.30
CA ALA A 34 2.93 -9.80 -4.91
C ALA A 34 2.31 -9.35 -6.24
N ILE A 35 2.69 -9.99 -7.34
CA ILE A 35 2.30 -9.61 -8.70
C ILE A 35 1.08 -10.40 -9.17
N THR A 36 1.10 -11.71 -8.99
CA THR A 36 -0.01 -12.59 -9.36
C THR A 36 -0.31 -13.58 -8.26
N ILE A 37 -1.59 -13.95 -8.13
CA ILE A 37 -2.06 -15.03 -7.29
C ILE A 37 -2.58 -16.11 -8.23
N ASP A 38 -2.01 -17.31 -8.15
CA ASP A 38 -2.49 -18.53 -8.81
C ASP A 38 -3.21 -19.39 -7.75
N PRO A 39 -4.55 -19.34 -7.69
CA PRO A 39 -5.32 -20.09 -6.69
C PRO A 39 -5.31 -21.59 -6.94
N GLU A 40 -5.22 -22.03 -8.21
CA GLU A 40 -5.23 -23.44 -8.59
C GLU A 40 -3.93 -24.13 -8.16
N ARG A 41 -2.79 -23.42 -8.30
CA ARG A 41 -1.49 -23.91 -7.84
C ARG A 41 -1.15 -23.54 -6.41
N GLN A 42 -2.05 -22.80 -5.74
CA GLN A 42 -1.84 -22.24 -4.40
C GLN A 42 -0.49 -21.49 -4.30
N ALA A 43 -0.23 -20.60 -5.25
CA ALA A 43 1.06 -19.91 -5.38
C ALA A 43 0.92 -18.41 -5.65
N ILE A 44 1.95 -17.66 -5.30
CA ILE A 44 2.09 -16.21 -5.56
C ILE A 44 3.39 -15.98 -6.31
N THR A 45 3.35 -15.21 -7.40
CA THR A 45 4.57 -14.71 -8.05
C THR A 45 4.92 -13.34 -7.49
N LEU A 46 6.18 -13.16 -7.10
CA LEU A 46 6.72 -11.92 -6.54
C LEU A 46 7.28 -11.00 -7.64
N GLY A 47 7.61 -9.76 -7.26
CA GLY A 47 8.13 -8.74 -8.16
C GLY A 47 9.45 -9.06 -8.84
N ASP A 48 10.24 -9.97 -8.27
CA ASP A 48 11.49 -10.47 -8.85
C ASP A 48 11.30 -11.74 -9.72
N GLY A 49 10.07 -12.25 -9.82
CA GLY A 49 9.73 -13.45 -10.57
C GLY A 49 9.74 -14.74 -9.75
N ASP A 50 10.19 -14.70 -8.49
CA ASP A 50 10.15 -15.86 -7.61
C ASP A 50 8.73 -16.24 -7.25
N THR A 51 8.53 -17.50 -6.86
CA THR A 51 7.21 -18.04 -6.53
C THR A 51 7.17 -18.61 -5.12
N ILE A 52 6.12 -18.26 -4.38
CA ILE A 52 5.85 -18.75 -3.01
C ILE A 52 4.56 -19.56 -3.01
N ALA A 53 4.62 -20.79 -2.51
CA ALA A 53 3.45 -21.61 -2.28
C ALA A 53 2.79 -21.29 -0.92
N TYR A 54 1.48 -21.43 -0.83
CA TYR A 54 0.72 -21.24 0.40
C TYR A 54 -0.26 -22.39 0.65
N ARG A 55 -0.60 -22.61 1.92
CA ARG A 55 -1.73 -23.47 2.30
C ARG A 55 -3.01 -22.66 2.50
N VAL A 56 -2.88 -21.48 3.09
CA VAL A 56 -3.94 -20.49 3.32
C VAL A 56 -3.39 -19.13 2.93
N LEU A 57 -4.17 -18.35 2.19
CA LEU A 57 -3.81 -17.01 1.77
C LEU A 57 -4.80 -15.99 2.35
N ILE A 58 -4.28 -15.01 3.08
CA ILE A 58 -5.04 -13.83 3.54
C ILE A 58 -4.64 -12.65 2.65
N VAL A 59 -5.61 -12.05 1.97
CA VAL A 59 -5.39 -10.94 1.03
C VAL A 59 -5.79 -9.63 1.68
N ALA A 60 -4.82 -8.73 1.90
CA ALA A 60 -5.04 -7.40 2.50
C ALA A 60 -4.27 -6.26 1.77
N PRO A 61 -4.45 -6.06 0.44
CA PRO A 61 -3.68 -5.11 -0.35
C PRO A 61 -4.12 -3.64 -0.18
N GLY A 62 -5.19 -3.38 0.59
CA GLY A 62 -5.80 -2.06 0.68
C GLY A 62 -6.56 -1.67 -0.59
N LEU A 63 -6.64 -0.37 -0.86
CA LEU A 63 -7.34 0.22 -2.00
C LEU A 63 -6.36 0.97 -2.90
N ARG A 64 -6.59 0.92 -4.21
CA ARG A 64 -5.93 1.81 -5.17
C ARG A 64 -6.75 3.08 -5.34
N LEU A 65 -6.08 4.22 -5.25
CA LEU A 65 -6.70 5.51 -5.53
C LEU A 65 -6.71 5.73 -7.04
N ALA A 66 -7.91 5.82 -7.61
CA ALA A 66 -8.13 5.89 -9.06
C ALA A 66 -8.17 7.34 -9.57
N TRP A 67 -7.09 8.10 -9.34
CA TRP A 67 -7.00 9.51 -9.69
C TRP A 67 -7.28 9.78 -11.17
N GLU A 68 -6.88 8.84 -12.03
CA GLU A 68 -7.06 8.91 -13.48
C GLU A 68 -8.53 8.93 -13.92
N LYS A 69 -9.47 8.60 -13.01
CA LYS A 69 -10.90 8.61 -13.30
C LYS A 69 -11.51 10.01 -13.26
N ILE A 70 -10.78 11.01 -12.79
CA ILE A 70 -11.23 12.40 -12.75
C ILE A 70 -10.36 13.20 -13.72
N ALA A 71 -10.98 13.73 -14.78
CA ALA A 71 -10.28 14.49 -15.80
C ALA A 71 -9.55 15.71 -15.19
N GLY A 72 -8.26 15.84 -15.48
CA GLY A 72 -7.42 16.93 -14.98
C GLY A 72 -6.91 16.77 -13.53
N LEU A 73 -7.34 15.73 -12.79
CA LEU A 73 -6.96 15.59 -11.38
C LEU A 73 -5.49 15.23 -11.20
N THR A 74 -4.96 14.29 -12.00
CA THR A 74 -3.56 13.86 -11.90
C THR A 74 -2.59 15.02 -12.16
N GLU A 75 -2.93 15.91 -13.09
CA GLU A 75 -2.14 17.09 -13.45
C GLU A 75 -2.21 18.19 -12.39
N ALA A 76 -3.36 18.31 -11.71
CA ALA A 76 -3.60 19.32 -10.70
C ALA A 76 -3.08 18.93 -9.31
N LEU A 77 -3.01 17.63 -8.98
CA LEU A 77 -2.63 17.16 -7.65
C LEU A 77 -1.26 17.70 -7.21
N GLY A 78 -1.22 18.34 -6.03
CA GLY A 78 -0.03 19.01 -5.49
C GLY A 78 0.23 20.41 -6.07
N ARG A 79 -0.63 20.90 -6.97
CA ARG A 79 -0.55 22.23 -7.60
C ARG A 79 -1.85 22.98 -7.37
N ASN A 80 -1.81 24.32 -7.48
CA ASN A 80 -3.00 25.18 -7.42
C ASN A 80 -3.92 24.93 -6.19
N GLY A 81 -3.35 24.47 -5.07
CA GLY A 81 -4.11 24.14 -3.86
C GLY A 81 -4.87 22.81 -3.89
N VAL A 82 -4.72 21.98 -4.92
CA VAL A 82 -5.38 20.67 -5.02
C VAL A 82 -4.56 19.62 -4.28
N THR A 83 -5.17 18.95 -3.29
CA THR A 83 -4.54 17.90 -2.48
C THR A 83 -5.50 16.74 -2.25
N SER A 84 -4.98 15.62 -1.73
CA SER A 84 -5.79 14.50 -1.24
C SER A 84 -5.44 14.20 0.21
N ASN A 85 -6.43 13.72 0.97
CA ASN A 85 -6.37 13.40 2.38
C ASN A 85 -7.01 12.03 2.63
#